data_AF-A0A537C9P9-F1
#
_entry.id   AF-A0A537C9P9-F1
#
_cell.length_a   1.000
_cell.length_b   1.000
_cell.length_c   1.000
_cell.angle_alpha   90.00
_cell.angle_beta   90.00
_cell.angle_gamma   90.00
#
_symmetry.space_group_name_H-M   'P 1'
#
loop_
_entity.id
_entity.type
_entity.pdbx_description
1 polymer ?
#
loop_
_entity_poly.entity_id
_entity_poly.type
_entity_poly.pdbx_seq_one_letter_code
_entity_poly.pdbx_strand_id
1 'polypeptide(L)'
;MPEKPAVFMIDKPHFDVKLLSDMLKVDLKEGARAEIDKLVGNRPALRDTLGWMFQTIVPLDVHLWQIEKVTVDSSGKVNIRIPHRRDIHIPLEPLEAERLVEKMNELIPIEKERRVERELAEQAAEKDLERRKAETLKYRPLR
;
A
#
# COMPACT_ATOMS: atom_id res chain seq x y z
N MET A 1 7.75 7.65 -13.50
CA MET A 1 6.96 8.65 -12.75
C MET A 1 7.81 9.07 -11.57
N PRO A 2 8.06 10.37 -11.32
CA PRO A 2 8.74 10.80 -10.11
C PRO A 2 7.93 10.36 -8.88
N GLU A 3 8.61 10.02 -7.79
CA GLU A 3 7.93 9.68 -6.54
C GLU A 3 7.10 10.87 -6.07
N LYS A 4 5.83 10.61 -5.76
CA LYS A 4 4.95 11.63 -5.19
C LYS A 4 5.45 11.98 -3.78
N PRO A 5 5.29 13.24 -3.35
CA PRO A 5 5.69 13.63 -2.00
C PRO A 5 4.88 12.87 -0.96
N ALA A 6 5.53 12.52 0.15
CA ALA A 6 4.86 11.92 1.29
C ALA A 6 3.91 12.95 1.93
N VAL A 7 2.65 12.55 2.11
CA VAL A 7 1.62 13.31 2.81
C VAL A 7 1.77 13.12 4.32
N PHE A 8 2.27 11.96 4.73
CA PHE A 8 2.56 11.65 6.12
C PHE A 8 3.73 10.66 6.21
N MET A 9 4.58 10.82 7.22
CA MET A 9 5.76 9.99 7.40
C MET A 9 6.01 9.71 8.88
N ILE A 10 6.33 8.46 9.20
CA ILE A 10 6.79 8.03 10.51
C ILE A 10 8.17 7.41 10.32
N ASP A 11 9.14 7.92 11.07
CA ASP A 11 10.49 7.36 11.09
C ASP A 11 10.69 6.53 12.36
N LYS A 12 10.92 5.22 12.21
CA LYS A 12 11.22 4.31 13.32
C LYS A 12 12.66 3.79 13.20
N PRO A 13 13.23 3.22 14.29
CA PRO A 13 14.61 2.73 14.25
C PRO A 13 14.88 1.65 13.21
N HIS A 14 13.90 0.79 12.91
CA HIS A 14 14.06 -0.39 12.06
C HIS A 14 13.28 -0.33 10.74
N PHE A 15 12.36 0.62 10.61
CA PHE A 15 11.53 0.78 9.43
C PHE A 15 11.04 2.23 9.33
N ASP A 16 10.56 2.61 8.17
CA ASP A 16 9.88 3.87 7.92
C ASP A 16 8.53 3.62 7.25
N VAL A 17 7.54 4.41 7.65
CA VAL A 17 6.20 4.37 7.06
C VAL A 17 5.98 5.68 6.33
N LYS A 18 5.71 5.59 5.03
CA LYS A 18 5.39 6.75 4.18
C LYS A 18 4.01 6.57 3.58
N LEU A 19 3.13 7.51 3.85
CA LEU A 19 1.84 7.61 3.18
C LEU A 19 1.94 8.64 2.07
N LEU A 20 1.87 8.18 0.83
CA LEU A 20 1.71 9.00 -0.37
C LEU A 20 0.23 9.26 -0.62
N SER A 21 -0.08 10.10 -1.63
CA SER A 21 -1.46 10.40 -2.02
C SER A 21 -2.27 9.18 -2.48
N ASP A 22 -1.60 8.11 -2.91
CA ASP A 22 -2.19 6.94 -3.59
C ASP A 22 -1.61 5.60 -3.12
N MET A 23 -0.59 5.62 -2.25
CA MET A 23 0.12 4.42 -1.81
C MET A 23 0.60 4.57 -0.37
N LEU A 24 0.48 3.49 0.40
CA LEU A 24 1.19 3.30 1.65
C LEU A 24 2.48 2.50 1.37
N LYS A 25 3.61 3.05 1.80
CA LYS A 25 4.91 2.38 1.77
C LYS A 25 5.38 2.11 3.18
N VAL A 26 5.87 0.90 3.43
CA VAL A 26 6.57 0.54 4.66
C VAL A 26 7.89 -0.07 4.26
N ASP A 27 8.99 0.61 4.54
CA ASP A 27 10.33 0.19 4.15
C ASP A 27 11.13 -0.26 5.38
N LEU A 28 11.94 -1.31 5.25
CA LEU A 28 12.89 -1.70 6.29
C LEU A 28 14.19 -0.92 6.12
N LYS A 29 14.74 -0.44 7.22
CA LYS A 29 16.06 0.19 7.21
C LYS A 29 17.17 -0.83 7.00
N GLU A 30 18.29 -0.38 6.46
CA GLU A 30 19.46 -1.24 6.23
C GLU A 30 19.93 -1.89 7.54
N GLY A 31 20.25 -3.19 7.48
CA GLY A 31 20.68 -3.95 8.66
C GLY A 31 19.58 -4.32 9.66
N ALA A 32 18.40 -3.68 9.61
CA ALA A 32 17.31 -3.94 10.54
C ALA A 32 16.94 -5.43 10.58
N ARG A 33 16.77 -6.05 9.40
CA ARG A 33 16.45 -7.48 9.30
C ARG A 33 17.46 -8.37 10.04
N ALA A 34 18.75 -8.07 9.92
CA ALA A 34 19.79 -8.84 10.59
C ALA A 34 19.82 -8.62 12.11
N GLU A 35 19.55 -7.41 12.59
CA GLU A 35 19.44 -7.12 14.03
C GLU A 35 18.24 -7.83 14.66
N ILE A 36 17.12 -7.81 13.94
CA ILE A 36 15.89 -8.49 14.31
C ILE A 36 16.09 -10.00 14.36
N ASP A 37 16.70 -10.59 13.33
CA ASP A 37 16.99 -12.02 13.30
C ASP A 37 17.91 -12.43 14.46
N LYS A 38 18.89 -11.58 14.82
CA LYS A 38 19.72 -11.78 16.03
C LYS A 38 18.91 -11.70 17.32
N LEU A 39 18.03 -10.72 17.46
CA LEU A 39 17.17 -10.57 18.65
C LEU A 39 16.22 -11.75 18.83
N VAL A 40 15.61 -12.22 17.74
CA VAL A 40 14.74 -13.40 17.72
C VAL A 40 15.53 -14.68 18.04
N GLY A 41 16.73 -14.83 17.46
CA GLY A 41 17.62 -15.96 17.74
C GLY A 41 18.07 -16.01 19.21
N ASN A 42 18.31 -14.86 19.82
CA ASN A 42 18.76 -14.76 21.22
C ASN A 42 17.62 -14.86 22.25
N ARG A 43 16.37 -14.59 21.84
CA ARG A 43 15.19 -14.65 22.72
C ARG A 43 14.05 -15.38 22.01
N PRO A 44 13.95 -16.71 22.17
CA PRO A 44 12.92 -17.52 21.54
C PRO A 44 11.49 -17.06 21.87
N ALA A 45 11.27 -16.51 23.08
CA ALA A 45 9.97 -15.97 23.49
C ALA A 45 9.53 -14.73 22.67
N LEU A 46 10.47 -14.02 22.04
CA LEU A 46 10.17 -12.91 21.14
C LEU A 46 9.92 -13.38 19.70
N ARG A 47 10.14 -14.67 19.39
CA ARG A 47 9.93 -15.22 18.05
C ARG A 47 8.47 -15.13 17.61
N ASP A 48 7.53 -15.32 18.52
CA ASP A 48 6.10 -15.24 18.20
C ASP A 48 5.62 -13.79 18.05
N THR A 49 6.21 -12.85 18.79
CA THR A 49 5.85 -11.43 18.75
C THR A 49 6.56 -10.67 17.62
N LEU A 50 7.88 -10.79 17.53
CA LEU A 50 8.69 -10.18 16.47
C LEU A 50 8.54 -10.95 15.16
N GLY A 51 8.56 -12.28 15.16
CA GLY A 51 8.39 -13.06 13.93
C GLY A 51 7.06 -12.81 13.22
N TRP A 52 5.98 -12.57 13.96
CA TRP A 52 4.69 -12.14 13.38
C TRP A 52 4.75 -10.71 12.82
N MET A 53 5.43 -9.78 13.51
CA MET A 53 5.66 -8.43 12.99
C MET A 53 6.50 -8.47 11.69
N PHE A 54 7.57 -9.25 11.61
CA PHE A 54 8.46 -9.25 10.42
C PHE A 54 8.01 -10.14 9.26
N GLN A 55 7.12 -11.10 9.48
CA GLN A 55 6.39 -11.73 8.36
C GLN A 55 5.45 -10.74 7.67
N THR A 56 5.05 -9.67 8.38
CA THR A 56 4.08 -8.67 7.93
C THR A 56 4.78 -7.39 7.43
N ILE A 57 5.94 -7.04 8.01
CA ILE A 57 6.84 -5.93 7.66
C ILE A 57 7.97 -6.43 6.71
N VAL A 58 7.61 -7.07 5.61
CA VAL A 58 8.46 -7.05 4.40
C VAL A 58 8.25 -5.66 3.77
N PRO A 59 9.21 -5.06 3.04
CA PRO A 59 8.94 -3.83 2.29
C PRO A 59 7.60 -3.94 1.56
N LEU A 60 6.66 -3.09 1.96
CA LEU A 60 5.26 -3.22 1.63
C LEU A 60 4.81 -1.95 0.95
N ASP A 61 4.61 -2.07 -0.35
CA ASP A 61 3.97 -1.05 -1.18
C ASP A 61 2.53 -1.49 -1.45
N VAL A 62 1.56 -0.78 -0.86
CA VAL A 62 0.13 -1.04 -1.02
C VAL A 62 -0.57 0.19 -1.57
N HIS A 63 -1.27 0.03 -2.68
CA HIS A 63 -2.12 1.10 -3.20
C HIS A 63 -3.34 1.31 -2.31
N LEU A 64 -3.70 2.57 -2.05
CA LEU A 64 -4.82 2.90 -1.18
C LEU A 64 -6.17 2.39 -1.70
N TRP A 65 -6.35 2.30 -3.01
CA TRP A 65 -7.57 1.75 -3.62
C TRP A 65 -7.77 0.24 -3.34
N GLN A 66 -6.71 -0.49 -3.04
CA GLN A 66 -6.77 -1.92 -2.69
C GLN A 66 -7.19 -2.18 -1.24
N ILE A 67 -7.16 -1.14 -0.41
CA ILE A 67 -7.45 -1.24 1.02
C ILE A 67 -8.96 -1.23 1.21
N GLU A 68 -9.47 -2.25 1.91
CA GLU A 68 -10.88 -2.34 2.27
C GLU A 68 -11.18 -1.45 3.48
N LYS A 69 -10.37 -1.60 4.53
CA LYS A 69 -10.58 -0.93 5.81
C LYS A 69 -9.26 -0.73 6.56
N VAL A 70 -9.16 0.38 7.28
CA VAL A 70 -8.07 0.66 8.22
C VAL A 70 -8.65 0.96 9.60
N THR A 71 -8.13 0.30 10.63
CA THR A 71 -8.55 0.48 12.02
C THR A 71 -7.38 0.44 12.98
N VAL A 72 -7.51 1.10 14.12
CA VAL A 72 -6.61 0.88 15.27
C VAL A 72 -7.22 -0.21 16.15
N ASP A 73 -6.42 -1.22 16.49
CA ASP A 73 -6.82 -2.27 17.43
C ASP A 73 -6.74 -1.76 18.88
N SER A 74 -7.44 -2.44 19.78
CA SER A 74 -7.39 -2.27 21.24
C SER A 74 -5.97 -2.28 21.83
N SER A 75 -5.02 -2.92 21.14
CA SER A 75 -3.59 -2.93 21.49
C SER A 75 -2.79 -1.72 20.99
N GLY A 76 -3.43 -0.74 20.35
CA GLY A 76 -2.80 0.45 19.74
C GLY A 76 -2.15 0.19 18.38
N LYS A 77 -2.29 -1.03 17.83
CA LYS A 77 -1.69 -1.41 16.54
C LYS A 77 -2.58 -1.02 15.38
N VAL A 78 -1.99 -0.56 14.27
CA VAL A 78 -2.74 -0.32 13.03
C VAL A 78 -3.01 -1.64 12.33
N ASN A 79 -4.27 -1.91 12.02
CA ASN A 79 -4.73 -3.04 11.23
C ASN A 79 -5.23 -2.55 9.87
N ILE A 80 -4.64 -3.07 8.80
CA ILE A 80 -5.00 -2.75 7.41
C ILE A 80 -5.52 -4.03 6.76
N ARG A 81 -6.80 -4.01 6.42
CA ARG A 81 -7.49 -5.12 5.78
C ARG A 81 -7.45 -4.98 4.26
N ILE A 82 -6.94 -6.01 3.60
CA ILE A 82 -6.84 -6.09 2.14
C ILE A 82 -7.51 -7.39 1.70
N PRO A 83 -8.58 -7.37 0.87
CA PRO A 83 -9.41 -8.55 0.59
C PRO A 83 -8.68 -9.78 0.02
N HIS A 84 -7.54 -9.57 -0.65
CA HIS A 84 -6.79 -10.62 -1.34
C HIS A 84 -5.42 -10.89 -0.72
N ARG A 85 -5.15 -10.37 0.49
CA ARG A 85 -3.87 -10.55 1.19
C ARG A 85 -4.12 -10.82 2.67
N ARG A 86 -3.09 -11.29 3.37
CA ARG A 86 -3.13 -11.33 4.84
C ARG A 86 -3.19 -9.89 5.36
N ASP A 87 -3.98 -9.69 6.40
CA ASP A 87 -4.08 -8.41 7.11
C ASP A 87 -2.69 -7.96 7.57
N ILE A 88 -2.45 -6.65 7.44
CA ILE A 88 -1.17 -6.04 7.78
C ILE A 88 -1.28 -5.34 9.13
N HIS A 89 -0.31 -5.62 9.98
CA HIS A 89 -0.20 -5.03 11.31
C HIS A 89 1.07 -4.21 11.41
N ILE A 90 0.92 -2.91 11.64
CA ILE A 90 2.05 -1.99 11.83
C ILE A 90 2.13 -1.60 13.31
N PRO A 91 3.25 -1.92 14.00
CA PRO A 91 3.45 -1.53 15.39
C PRO A 91 3.83 -0.05 15.46
N LEU A 92 2.86 0.80 15.79
CA LEU A 92 3.04 2.23 15.96
C LEU A 92 2.66 2.64 17.38
N GLU A 93 3.13 3.81 17.82
CA GLU A 93 2.61 4.39 19.05
C GLU A 93 1.13 4.78 18.86
N PRO A 94 0.27 4.71 19.88
CA PRO A 94 -1.17 4.95 19.74
C PRO A 94 -1.52 6.26 19.02
N LEU A 95 -0.83 7.36 19.36
CA LEU A 95 -1.05 8.66 18.73
C LEU A 95 -0.64 8.70 17.24
N GLU A 96 0.45 8.01 16.89
CA GLU A 96 0.91 7.89 15.50
C GLU A 96 -0.02 6.99 14.69
N ALA A 97 -0.48 5.90 15.30
CA ALA A 97 -1.45 4.97 14.73
C ALA A 97 -2.74 5.70 14.39
N GLU A 98 -3.32 6.43 15.34
CA GLU A 98 -4.56 7.21 15.14
C GLU A 98 -4.42 8.20 13.98
N ARG A 99 -3.33 8.99 13.96
CA ARG A 99 -3.07 9.96 12.89
C ARG A 99 -2.90 9.30 11.52
N LEU A 100 -2.21 8.15 11.46
CA LEU A 100 -2.05 7.40 10.22
C LEU A 100 -3.41 6.90 9.72
N VAL A 101 -4.21 6.30 10.61
CA VAL A 101 -5.54 5.78 10.26
C VAL A 101 -6.48 6.89 9.80
N GLU A 102 -6.47 8.04 10.47
CA GLU A 102 -7.24 9.21 10.07
C GLU A 102 -6.89 9.65 8.64
N LYS A 103 -5.59 9.86 8.36
CA LYS A 103 -5.13 10.25 7.02
C LYS A 103 -5.42 9.20 5.95
N MET A 104 -5.31 7.92 6.27
CA MET A 104 -5.65 6.85 5.34
C MET A 104 -7.14 6.82 5.03
N ASN A 105 -8.00 6.97 6.05
CA ASN A 105 -9.45 7.01 5.85
C ASN A 105 -9.91 8.23 5.05
N GLU A 106 -9.18 9.35 5.09
CA GLU A 106 -9.39 10.49 4.21
C GLU A 106 -9.00 10.19 2.75
N LEU A 107 -7.86 9.53 2.52
CA LEU A 107 -7.29 9.34 1.17
C LEU A 107 -7.82 8.11 0.41
N ILE A 108 -8.17 7.04 1.11
CA ILE A 108 -8.71 5.80 0.51
C ILE A 108 -9.94 6.06 -0.38
N PRO A 109 -11.00 6.75 0.07
CA PRO A 109 -12.17 7.00 -0.77
C PRO A 109 -11.80 7.82 -2.02
N ILE A 110 -10.95 8.83 -1.86
CA ILE A 110 -10.50 9.69 -2.96
C ILE A 110 -9.74 8.87 -4.02
N GLU A 111 -8.84 7.99 -3.61
CA GLU A 111 -8.09 7.17 -4.58
C GLU A 111 -8.96 6.06 -5.20
N LYS A 112 -9.98 5.56 -4.50
CA LYS A 112 -10.97 4.63 -5.09
C LYS A 112 -11.77 5.29 -6.21
N GLU A 113 -12.25 6.52 -6.00
CA GLU A 113 -12.95 7.30 -7.03
C GLU A 113 -12.04 7.56 -8.24
N ARG A 114 -10.82 8.03 -8.00
CA ARG A 114 -9.82 8.23 -9.07
C ARG A 114 -9.51 6.96 -9.85
N ARG A 115 -9.51 5.79 -9.19
CA ARG A 115 -9.29 4.51 -9.86
C ARG A 115 -10.43 4.18 -10.81
N VAL A 116 -11.68 4.39 -10.40
CA VAL A 116 -12.86 4.22 -11.26
C VAL A 116 -12.79 5.16 -12.46
N GLU A 117 -12.46 6.43 -12.26
CA GLU A 117 -12.30 7.40 -13.36
C GLU A 117 -11.22 6.98 -14.36
N ARG A 118 -10.06 6.50 -13.87
CA ARG A 118 -8.98 5.99 -14.72
C ARG A 118 -9.43 4.79 -15.54
N GLU A 119 -10.15 3.84 -14.93
CA GLU A 119 -10.66 2.66 -15.63
C GLU A 119 -11.68 3.02 -16.72
N LEU A 120 -12.57 3.98 -16.46
CA LEU A 120 -13.51 4.48 -17.47
C LEU A 120 -12.78 5.17 -18.63
N ALA A 121 -11.76 5.98 -18.33
CA ALA A 121 -10.95 6.65 -19.34
C ALA A 121 -10.16 5.65 -20.19
N GLU A 122 -9.58 4.62 -19.58
CA GLU A 122 -8.89 3.53 -20.26
C GLU A 122 -9.84 2.76 -21.20
N GLN A 123 -11.04 2.40 -20.74
CA GLN A 123 -12.05 1.74 -21.58
C GLN A 123 -12.53 2.62 -22.74
N ALA A 124 -12.68 3.93 -22.52
CA ALA A 124 -13.05 4.86 -23.58
C ALA A 124 -11.93 4.98 -24.64
N ALA A 125 -10.68 5.09 -24.20
CA ALA A 125 -9.53 5.15 -25.09
C ALA A 125 -9.36 3.86 -25.91
N GLU A 126 -9.60 2.69 -25.30
CA GLU A 126 -9.54 1.40 -25.99
C GLU A 126 -10.63 1.30 -27.06
N LYS A 127 -11.88 1.68 -26.75
CA LYS A 127 -12.98 1.72 -27.73
C LYS A 127 -12.69 2.67 -28.90
N ASP A 128 -12.10 3.82 -28.63
CA ASP A 128 -11.73 4.77 -29.68
C ASP A 128 -10.59 4.23 -30.56
N LEU A 129 -9.61 3.54 -29.96
CA LEU A 129 -8.57 2.81 -30.68
C LEU A 129 -9.15 1.72 -31.58
N GLU A 130 -10.10 0.94 -31.06
CA GLU A 130 -10.79 -0.09 -31.84
C GLU A 130 -11.60 0.49 -33.00
N ARG A 131 -12.34 1.58 -32.78
CA ARG A 131 -13.05 2.30 -33.84
C ARG A 131 -12.12 2.78 -34.93
N ARG A 132 -11.02 3.44 -34.56
CA ARG A 132 -10.00 3.91 -35.51
C ARG A 132 -9.37 2.77 -36.31
N LYS A 133 -9.07 1.63 -35.66
CA LYS A 133 -8.57 0.41 -36.31
C LYS A 133 -9.60 -0.18 -37.29
N ALA A 134 -10.87 -0.24 -36.90
CA ALA A 134 -11.93 -0.75 -37.76
C ALA A 134 -12.16 0.13 -39.00
N GLU A 135 -12.09 1.45 -38.84
CA GLU A 135 -12.15 2.41 -39.95
C GLU A 135 -10.96 2.25 -40.90
N THR A 136 -9.73 2.17 -40.37
CA THR A 136 -8.53 1.96 -41.20
C THR A 136 -8.55 0.62 -41.94
N LEU A 137 -9.13 -0.44 -41.37
CA LEU A 137 -9.34 -1.72 -42.03
C LEU A 137 -10.39 -1.64 -43.16
N LYS A 138 -11.50 -0.89 -42.96
CA LYS A 138 -12.53 -0.69 -43.99
C LYS A 138 -12.01 0.02 -45.24
N TYR A 139 -11.07 0.95 -45.09
CA TYR A 139 -10.49 1.71 -46.21
C TYR A 139 -9.19 1.12 -46.76
N ARG A 140 -8.80 -0.09 -46.36
CA ARG A 140 -7.62 -0.77 -46.90
C ARG A 140 -8.02 -1.45 -48.21
N PRO A 141 -7.57 -0.98 -49.39
CA PRO A 141 -7.90 -1.63 -50.64
C PRO A 141 -7.29 -3.04 -50.65
N LEU A 142 -8.12 -4.06 -50.93
CA LEU A 142 -7.67 -5.41 -51.21
C LEU A 142 -6.80 -5.34 -52.47
N ARG A 143 -5.50 -5.58 -52.31
CA ARG A 143 -4.55 -5.76 -53.42
C ARG A 143 -4.55 -7.22 -53.85
#